data_AF-A0AA96JIJ7-F1
#
_entry.id   AF-A0AA96JIJ7-F1
#
_cell.length_a   1.000
_cell.length_b   1.000
_cell.length_c   1.000
_cell.angle_alpha   90.00
_cell.angle_beta   90.00
_cell.angle_gamma   90.00
#
_symmetry.space_group_name_H-M   'P 1'
#
loop_
_entity.id
_entity.type
_entity.pdbx_description
1 polymer ?
#
loop_
_entity_poly.entity_id
_entity_poly.type
_entity_poly.pdbx_seq_one_letter_code
_entity_poly.pdbx_strand_id
1 'polypeptide(L)'
;MDVFARILKQRAIEPDAVRDVDAAWDAFGEFLHIEVEGVEEPENDGDGFIVEWGRWDWNGGQPSLSFGRLLAVNDAGDRDDADWQPEYWKVELQLIFAEEPAWADVDSLGHQDTGFDYDKIGVPRMAALGEMRRFIESYPQLAAMWRAEPARSSLTLERAG
;
A
#
# COMPACT_ATOMS: atom_id res chain seq x y z
N MET A 1 -1.49 0.50 13.24
CA MET A 1 -0.19 -0.09 12.81
C MET A 1 0.02 -1.51 13.30
N ASP A 2 -0.36 -1.84 14.54
CA ASP A 2 0.05 -3.10 15.19
C ASP A 2 -0.31 -4.39 14.45
N VAL A 3 -1.42 -4.42 13.71
CA VAL A 3 -1.85 -5.63 13.00
C VAL A 3 -0.92 -5.97 11.83
N PHE A 4 -0.64 -5.03 10.92
CA PHE A 4 0.23 -5.29 9.78
C PHE A 4 1.68 -5.54 10.23
N ALA A 5 2.18 -4.74 11.18
CA ALA A 5 3.49 -4.96 11.79
C ALA A 5 3.61 -6.36 12.41
N ARG A 6 2.55 -6.85 13.08
CA ARG A 6 2.51 -8.20 13.66
C ARG A 6 2.52 -9.28 12.58
N ILE A 7 1.76 -9.13 11.49
CA ILE A 7 1.74 -10.09 10.38
C ILE A 7 3.13 -10.19 9.74
N LEU A 8 3.78 -9.05 9.47
CA LEU A 8 5.17 -9.01 8.97
C LEU A 8 6.11 -9.77 9.91
N LYS A 9 6.07 -9.49 11.21
CA LYS A 9 6.93 -10.17 12.19
C LYS A 9 6.65 -11.66 12.33
N GLN A 10 5.40 -12.11 12.20
CA GLN A 10 5.05 -13.54 12.17
C GLN A 10 5.66 -14.26 10.98
N ARG A 11 5.91 -13.54 9.88
CA ARG A 11 6.62 -14.00 8.68
C ARG A 11 8.12 -13.74 8.73
N ALA A 12 8.66 -13.34 9.90
CA ALA A 12 10.06 -12.97 10.11
C ALA A 12 10.54 -11.79 9.23
N ILE A 13 9.64 -10.87 8.91
CA ILE A 13 9.92 -9.64 8.19
C ILE A 13 9.91 -8.47 9.18
N GLU A 14 11.02 -7.75 9.29
CA GLU A 14 11.09 -6.53 10.08
C GLU A 14 10.55 -5.34 9.26
N PRO A 15 9.52 -4.61 9.73
CA PRO A 15 8.90 -3.54 8.93
C PRO A 15 9.84 -2.39 8.53
N ASP A 16 10.90 -2.15 9.29
CA ASP A 16 11.92 -1.13 9.04
C ASP A 16 13.15 -1.65 8.27
N ALA A 17 13.20 -2.97 8.00
CA ALA A 17 14.29 -3.64 7.30
C ALA A 17 13.80 -4.78 6.41
N VAL A 18 12.78 -4.51 5.58
CA VAL A 18 12.25 -5.46 4.59
C VAL A 18 13.34 -5.83 3.59
N ARG A 19 13.54 -7.13 3.37
CA ARG A 19 14.53 -7.65 2.40
C ARG A 19 13.93 -8.36 1.18
N ASP A 20 12.68 -8.78 1.30
CA ASP A 20 11.96 -9.56 0.29
C ASP A 20 10.62 -8.88 0.02
N VAL A 21 10.51 -8.26 -1.15
CA VAL A 21 9.30 -7.53 -1.57
C VAL A 21 8.13 -8.48 -1.77
N ASP A 22 8.38 -9.69 -2.27
CA ASP A 22 7.34 -10.69 -2.53
C ASP A 22 6.75 -11.21 -1.22
N ALA A 23 7.61 -11.50 -0.24
CA ALA A 23 7.16 -11.90 1.09
C ALA A 23 6.39 -10.77 1.82
N ALA A 24 6.82 -9.51 1.62
CA ALA A 24 6.10 -8.35 2.17
C ALA A 24 4.74 -8.13 1.48
N TRP A 25 4.65 -8.40 0.18
CA TRP A 25 3.39 -8.36 -0.56
C TRP A 25 2.41 -9.45 -0.11
N ASP A 26 2.89 -10.68 0.12
CA ASP A 26 2.05 -11.75 0.68
C ASP A 26 1.50 -11.36 2.06
N ALA A 27 2.35 -10.79 2.92
CA ALA A 27 1.94 -10.28 4.23
C ALA A 27 0.91 -9.14 4.11
N PHE A 28 1.08 -8.27 3.11
CA PHE A 28 0.12 -7.21 2.80
C PHE A 28 -1.22 -7.79 2.33
N GLY A 29 -1.20 -8.80 1.47
CA GLY A 29 -2.40 -9.53 1.04
C GLY A 29 -3.17 -10.15 2.22
N GLU A 30 -2.48 -10.73 3.19
CA GLU A 30 -3.11 -11.19 4.44
C GLU A 30 -3.70 -10.04 5.25
N PHE A 31 -2.96 -8.95 5.40
CA PHE A 31 -3.42 -7.77 6.12
C PHE A 31 -4.69 -7.19 5.52
N LEU A 32 -4.78 -7.13 4.19
CA LEU A 32 -5.96 -6.65 3.46
C LEU A 32 -7.21 -7.51 3.64
N HIS A 33 -7.08 -8.73 4.15
CA HIS A 33 -8.21 -9.62 4.46
C HIS A 33 -8.68 -9.53 5.91
N ILE A 34 -8.06 -8.68 6.74
CA ILE A 34 -8.51 -8.43 8.09
C ILE A 34 -9.61 -7.38 8.07
N GLU A 35 -10.80 -7.74 8.53
CA GLU A 35 -11.91 -6.82 8.76
C GLU A 35 -11.52 -5.77 9.81
N VAL A 36 -11.94 -4.53 9.59
CA VAL A 36 -11.74 -3.42 10.51
C VAL A 36 -13.11 -2.86 10.87
N GLU A 37 -13.46 -2.87 12.16
CA GLU A 37 -14.71 -2.32 12.63
C GLU A 37 -14.74 -0.79 12.45
N GLY A 38 -15.94 -0.25 12.17
CA GLY A 38 -16.15 1.19 12.07
C GLY A 38 -15.68 1.81 10.76
N VAL A 39 -15.33 1.00 9.77
CA VAL A 39 -15.02 1.45 8.41
C VAL A 39 -16.30 1.53 7.58
N GLU A 40 -16.36 2.50 6.68
CA GLU A 40 -17.44 2.66 5.70
C GLU A 40 -17.59 1.45 4.77
N GLU A 41 -18.74 1.34 4.12
CA GLU A 41 -18.94 0.33 3.09
C GLU A 41 -18.17 0.69 1.80
N PRO A 42 -17.87 -0.28 0.92
CA PRO A 42 -17.12 -0.03 -0.31
C PRO A 42 -17.72 1.03 -1.24
N GLU A 43 -19.04 1.21 -1.22
CA GLU A 43 -19.73 2.23 -2.01
C GLU A 43 -19.35 3.67 -1.58
N ASN A 44 -18.74 3.83 -0.41
CA ASN A 44 -18.24 5.08 0.17
C ASN A 44 -16.72 5.06 0.34
N ASP A 45 -15.99 4.35 -0.54
CA ASP A 45 -14.52 4.27 -0.51
C ASP A 45 -13.96 3.76 0.84
N GLY A 46 -14.70 2.86 1.47
CA GLY A 46 -14.47 2.44 2.85
C GLY A 46 -13.12 1.79 3.13
N ASP A 47 -12.79 0.74 2.40
CA ASP A 47 -11.61 -0.09 2.68
C ASP A 47 -10.87 -0.38 1.39
N GLY A 48 -10.02 0.57 0.99
CA GLY A 48 -9.30 0.55 -0.27
C GLY A 48 -7.85 0.13 -0.12
N PHE A 49 -7.23 -0.25 -1.24
CA PHE A 49 -5.78 -0.47 -1.28
C PHE A 49 -5.15 -0.03 -2.60
N ILE A 50 -3.85 0.25 -2.56
CA ILE A 50 -3.08 0.82 -3.65
C ILE A 50 -1.62 0.37 -3.60
N VAL A 51 -0.97 0.33 -4.76
CA VAL A 51 0.48 0.26 -4.86
C VAL A 51 0.97 1.53 -5.54
N GLU A 52 1.95 2.20 -4.94
CA GLU A 52 2.51 3.46 -5.44
C GLU A 52 4.01 3.31 -5.71
N TRP A 53 4.54 4.08 -6.66
CA TRP A 53 5.96 4.14 -6.96
C TRP A 53 6.40 5.51 -7.44
N GLY A 54 7.69 5.79 -7.29
CA GLY A 54 8.29 7.00 -7.81
C GLY A 54 9.46 7.48 -6.97
N ARG A 55 9.73 8.78 -7.04
CA ARG A 55 10.72 9.47 -6.23
C ARG A 55 10.04 10.60 -5.50
N TRP A 56 10.19 10.63 -4.19
CA TRP A 56 9.56 11.63 -3.33
C TRP A 56 10.60 12.37 -2.49
N ASP A 57 10.38 13.66 -2.28
CA ASP A 57 11.34 14.54 -1.61
C ASP A 57 11.58 14.14 -0.15
N TRP A 58 10.56 13.63 0.55
CA TRP A 58 10.69 13.16 1.93
C TRP A 58 11.55 11.88 2.05
N ASN A 59 11.75 11.16 0.95
CA ASN A 59 12.67 10.03 0.85
C ASN A 59 14.06 10.45 0.34
N GLY A 60 14.36 11.75 0.32
CA GLY A 60 15.61 12.26 -0.24
C GLY A 60 15.71 12.04 -1.75
N GLY A 61 14.57 11.91 -2.44
CA GLY A 61 14.50 11.68 -3.88
C GLY A 61 14.83 10.24 -4.30
N GLN A 62 14.93 9.29 -3.37
CA GLN A 62 15.25 7.90 -3.70
C GLN A 62 14.05 7.16 -4.33
N PRO A 63 14.31 6.18 -5.22
CA PRO A 63 13.27 5.35 -5.81
C PRO A 63 12.53 4.58 -4.72
N SER A 64 11.20 4.60 -4.79
CA SER A 64 10.33 4.01 -3.78
C SER A 64 9.21 3.20 -4.42
N LEU A 65 8.80 2.14 -3.74
CA LEU A 65 7.60 1.33 -3.99
C LEU A 65 6.85 1.22 -2.66
N SER A 66 5.54 1.42 -2.62
CA SER A 66 4.78 1.28 -1.38
C SER A 66 3.48 0.52 -1.56
N PHE A 67 3.05 -0.11 -0.46
CA PHE A 67 1.78 -0.82 -0.34
C PHE A 67 0.91 -0.08 0.67
N GLY A 68 -0.20 0.48 0.20
CA GLY A 68 -1.10 1.30 1.01
C GLY A 68 -2.47 0.66 1.18
N ARG A 69 -2.99 0.64 2.41
CA ARG A 69 -4.41 0.38 2.71
C ARG A 69 -5.05 1.67 3.24
N LEU A 70 -6.10 2.13 2.59
CA LEU A 70 -6.88 3.30 2.96
C LEU A 70 -8.16 2.85 3.68
N LEU A 71 -8.47 3.49 4.81
CA LEU A 71 -9.65 3.22 5.62
C LEU A 71 -10.42 4.52 5.81
N ALA A 72 -11.65 4.59 5.29
CA ALA A 72 -12.59 5.65 5.59
C ALA A 72 -13.35 5.28 6.88
N VAL A 73 -12.90 5.86 7.99
CA VAL A 73 -13.38 5.58 9.33
C VAL A 73 -14.56 6.50 9.65
N ASN A 74 -15.64 5.91 10.17
CA ASN A 74 -16.77 6.67 10.69
C ASN A 74 -16.29 7.50 11.89
N ASP A 75 -16.24 8.83 11.76
CA ASP A 75 -16.13 9.68 12.94
C ASP A 75 -17.40 9.55 13.80
N ALA A 76 -17.28 9.79 15.10
CA ALA A 76 -18.40 9.82 16.04
C ALA A 76 -19.33 11.03 15.85
N GLY A 77 -19.16 11.80 14.78
CA GLY A 77 -20.02 12.92 14.38
C GLY A 77 -21.41 12.49 13.94
N ASP A 78 -22.31 13.47 13.78
CA ASP A 78 -23.67 13.21 13.31
C ASP A 78 -23.65 12.86 11.82
N ARG A 79 -23.95 11.60 11.51
CA ARG A 79 -24.00 11.08 10.14
C ARG A 79 -25.14 11.70 9.32
N ASP A 80 -26.11 12.33 9.99
CA ASP A 80 -27.20 13.06 9.35
C ASP A 80 -26.80 14.51 8.94
N ASP A 81 -25.59 14.96 9.27
CA ASP A 81 -25.04 16.22 8.77
C ASP A 81 -24.78 16.13 7.26
N ALA A 82 -25.30 17.10 6.50
CA ALA A 82 -25.17 17.15 5.06
C ALA A 82 -23.72 17.39 4.59
N ASP A 83 -22.87 17.96 5.46
CA ASP A 83 -21.45 18.20 5.19
C ASP A 83 -20.55 17.10 5.79
N TRP A 84 -21.13 16.03 6.35
CA TRP A 84 -20.38 14.94 6.95
C TRP A 84 -19.48 14.23 5.93
N GLN A 85 -18.26 13.90 6.36
CA GLN A 85 -17.29 13.10 5.62
C GLN A 85 -16.58 12.14 6.58
N PRO A 86 -16.23 10.92 6.14
CA PRO A 86 -15.42 10.02 6.95
C PRO A 86 -13.99 10.56 7.12
N GLU A 87 -13.32 10.15 8.19
CA GLU A 87 -11.89 10.37 8.33
C GLU A 87 -11.12 9.31 7.56
N TYR A 88 -10.23 9.73 6.65
CA TYR A 88 -9.39 8.80 5.93
C TYR A 88 -8.09 8.55 6.69
N TRP A 89 -7.76 7.27 6.86
CA TRP A 89 -6.51 6.81 7.48
C TRP A 89 -5.80 5.86 6.55
N LYS A 90 -4.50 6.06 6.33
CA LYS A 90 -3.68 5.22 5.47
C LYS A 90 -2.64 4.47 6.30
N VAL A 91 -2.61 3.15 6.15
CA VAL A 91 -1.50 2.29 6.59
C VAL A 91 -0.62 2.03 5.38
N GLU A 92 0.65 2.43 5.43
CA GLU A 92 1.55 2.32 4.28
C GLU A 92 2.86 1.64 4.68
N LEU A 93 3.21 0.56 3.98
CA LEU A 93 4.57 0.01 3.98
C LEU A 93 5.30 0.56 2.77
N GLN A 94 6.31 1.38 3.02
CA GLN A 94 7.13 1.99 2.00
C GLN A 94 8.50 1.30 1.94
N LEU A 95 8.91 0.96 0.72
CA LEU A 95 10.17 0.29 0.39
C LEU A 95 11.01 1.26 -0.43
N ILE A 96 12.21 1.58 0.03
CA ILE A 96 13.07 2.58 -0.59
C ILE A 96 14.33 1.87 -1.09
N PHE A 97 14.64 2.09 -2.36
CA PHE A 97 15.69 1.38 -3.07
C PHE A 97 16.93 2.25 -3.25
N ALA A 98 18.08 1.59 -3.42
CA ALA A 98 19.27 2.26 -3.93
C ALA A 98 19.04 2.69 -5.39
N GLU A 99 19.84 3.65 -5.84
CA GLU A 99 19.85 4.05 -7.25
C GLU A 99 20.47 2.94 -8.10
N GLU A 100 19.75 2.48 -9.11
CA GLU A 100 20.25 1.51 -10.10
C GLU A 100 19.74 1.87 -11.51
N PRO A 101 20.51 1.56 -12.57
CA PRO A 101 20.08 1.81 -13.95
C PRO A 101 18.76 1.13 -14.33
N ALA A 102 18.40 0.02 -13.67
CA ALA A 102 17.22 -0.78 -14.00
C ALA A 102 15.88 -0.08 -13.70
N TRP A 103 15.87 0.96 -12.87
CA TRP A 103 14.70 1.78 -12.53
C TRP A 103 15.04 3.28 -12.53
N ALA A 104 16.01 3.67 -13.35
CA ALA A 104 16.45 5.07 -13.43
C ALA A 104 15.31 6.01 -13.85
N ASP A 105 14.36 5.53 -14.65
CA ASP A 105 13.23 6.27 -15.22
C ASP A 105 11.86 5.87 -14.61
N VAL A 106 11.85 5.35 -13.37
CA VAL A 106 10.61 4.92 -12.69
C VAL A 106 9.56 6.03 -12.55
N ASP A 107 9.99 7.29 -12.49
CA ASP A 107 9.14 8.49 -12.46
C ASP A 107 8.57 8.87 -13.84
N SER A 108 9.08 8.27 -14.92
CA SER A 108 8.66 8.51 -16.31
C SER A 108 7.67 7.46 -16.83
N LEU A 109 7.17 6.55 -15.99
CA LEU A 109 6.21 5.51 -16.38
C LEU A 109 4.80 6.04 -16.73
N GLY A 110 4.57 7.35 -16.59
CA GLY A 110 3.33 8.04 -16.96
C GLY A 110 2.21 7.97 -15.90
N HIS A 111 2.41 7.18 -14.86
CA HIS A 111 1.58 7.04 -13.68
C HIS A 111 2.48 6.58 -12.52
N GLN A 112 2.04 6.83 -11.29
CA GLN A 112 2.82 6.60 -10.06
C GLN A 112 2.08 5.71 -9.06
N ASP A 113 0.97 5.12 -9.49
CA ASP A 113 0.12 4.28 -8.68
C ASP A 113 -0.79 3.38 -9.53
N THR A 114 -1.35 2.35 -8.91
CA THR A 114 -2.32 1.43 -9.54
C THR A 114 -3.74 1.98 -9.61
N GLY A 115 -4.01 3.13 -9.00
CA GLY A 115 -5.35 3.51 -8.54
C GLY A 115 -5.78 2.72 -7.31
N PHE A 116 -6.70 3.30 -6.53
CA PHE A 116 -7.33 2.60 -5.42
C PHE A 116 -8.30 1.53 -5.92
N ASP A 117 -8.25 0.37 -5.30
CA ASP A 117 -9.22 -0.70 -5.44
C ASP A 117 -9.97 -0.89 -4.13
N TYR A 118 -11.31 -0.93 -4.21
CA TYR A 118 -12.21 -1.06 -3.05
C TYR A 118 -12.98 -2.39 -3.06
N ASP A 119 -12.52 -3.39 -3.80
CA ASP A 119 -13.21 -4.68 -3.86
C ASP A 119 -13.36 -5.29 -2.45
N LYS A 120 -14.54 -5.87 -2.23
CA LYS A 120 -14.91 -6.51 -0.95
C LYS A 120 -13.89 -7.56 -0.55
N ILE A 121 -13.60 -7.63 0.75
CA ILE A 121 -12.73 -8.66 1.36
C ILE A 121 -13.17 -10.06 0.89
N GLY A 122 -12.19 -10.89 0.53
CA GLY A 122 -12.41 -12.25 0.04
C GLY A 122 -12.01 -12.39 -1.42
N VAL A 123 -12.79 -13.17 -2.19
CA VAL A 123 -12.44 -13.55 -3.57
C VAL A 123 -12.22 -12.35 -4.50
N PRO A 124 -13.07 -11.31 -4.51
CA PRO A 124 -12.85 -10.12 -5.35
C PRO A 124 -11.49 -9.45 -5.04
N ARG A 125 -11.23 -9.15 -3.77
CA ARG A 125 -9.95 -8.56 -3.34
C ARG A 125 -8.72 -9.40 -3.67
N MET A 126 -8.80 -10.74 -3.55
CA MET A 126 -7.73 -11.62 -4.00
C MET A 126 -7.49 -11.53 -5.52
N ALA A 127 -8.55 -11.41 -6.32
CA ALA A 127 -8.43 -11.24 -7.76
C ALA A 127 -7.78 -9.89 -8.11
N ALA A 128 -8.22 -8.80 -7.47
CA ALA A 128 -7.65 -7.47 -7.62
C ALA A 128 -6.16 -7.42 -7.24
N LEU A 129 -5.76 -8.07 -6.14
CA LEU A 129 -4.33 -8.23 -5.78
C LEU A 129 -3.53 -8.94 -6.88
N GLY A 130 -4.10 -10.00 -7.46
CA GLY A 130 -3.47 -10.71 -8.58
C GLY A 130 -3.36 -9.86 -9.84
N GLU A 131 -4.34 -9.00 -10.11
CA GLU A 131 -4.32 -8.06 -11.23
C GLU A 131 -3.29 -6.94 -11.03
N MET A 132 -3.24 -6.32 -9.85
CA MET A 132 -2.21 -5.34 -9.49
C MET A 132 -0.82 -5.95 -9.61
N ARG A 133 -0.63 -7.19 -9.13
CA ARG A 133 0.66 -7.88 -9.26
C ARG A 133 1.08 -8.03 -10.73
N ARG A 134 0.19 -8.50 -11.60
CA ARG A 134 0.46 -8.63 -13.05
C ARG A 134 0.72 -7.27 -13.71
N PHE A 135 0.00 -6.23 -13.28
CA PHE A 135 0.20 -4.87 -13.75
C PHE A 135 1.61 -4.38 -13.42
N ILE A 136 2.03 -4.49 -12.16
CA ILE A 136 3.38 -4.14 -11.70
C ILE A 136 4.45 -4.91 -12.48
N GLU A 137 4.26 -6.23 -12.68
CA GLU A 137 5.19 -7.07 -13.44
C GLU A 137 5.29 -6.72 -14.93
N SER A 138 4.28 -6.03 -15.49
CA SER A 138 4.29 -5.59 -16.89
C SER A 138 5.27 -4.44 -17.17
N TYR A 139 5.70 -3.72 -16.14
CA TYR A 139 6.70 -2.66 -16.23
C TYR A 139 8.08 -3.19 -15.81
N PRO A 140 9.08 -3.19 -16.72
CA PRO A 140 10.41 -3.74 -16.43
C PRO A 140 11.08 -3.13 -15.19
N GLN A 141 10.90 -1.83 -14.96
CA GLN A 141 11.45 -1.09 -13.82
C GLN A 141 10.85 -1.59 -12.50
N LEU A 142 9.52 -1.70 -12.43
CA LEU A 142 8.83 -2.14 -11.23
C LEU A 142 9.07 -3.63 -10.98
N ALA A 143 9.12 -4.45 -12.04
CA ALA A 143 9.53 -5.85 -11.95
C ALA A 143 10.98 -6.02 -11.47
N ALA A 144 11.88 -5.09 -11.81
CA ALA A 144 13.25 -5.09 -11.31
C ALA A 144 13.30 -4.69 -9.83
N MET A 145 12.61 -3.62 -9.43
CA MET A 145 12.49 -3.21 -8.03
C MET A 145 11.89 -4.33 -7.17
N TRP A 146 10.87 -5.04 -7.68
CA TRP A 146 10.25 -6.14 -6.95
C TRP A 146 11.19 -7.32 -6.68
N ARG A 147 12.18 -7.54 -7.54
CA ARG A 147 13.19 -8.60 -7.36
C ARG A 147 14.42 -8.12 -6.57
N ALA A 148 14.50 -6.83 -6.28
CA ALA A 148 15.61 -6.23 -5.56
C ALA A 148 15.34 -6.24 -4.05
N GLU A 149 16.42 -6.16 -3.28
CA GLU A 149 16.37 -5.91 -1.84
C GLU A 149 16.23 -4.40 -1.60
N PRO A 150 15.17 -3.92 -0.90
CA PRO A 150 15.08 -2.52 -0.50
C PRO A 150 16.27 -2.12 0.38
N ALA A 151 16.77 -0.90 0.21
CA ALA A 151 17.84 -0.36 1.05
C ALA A 151 17.34 0.00 2.45
N ARG A 152 16.07 0.40 2.56
CA ARG A 152 15.36 0.68 3.81
C ARG A 152 13.86 0.53 3.60
N SER A 153 13.12 0.39 4.68
CA SER A 153 11.65 0.43 4.65
C SER A 153 11.11 1.18 5.85
N SER A 154 9.85 1.59 5.75
CA SER A 154 9.10 2.18 6.85
C SER A 154 7.65 1.76 6.78
N LEU A 155 7.07 1.47 7.95
CA LEU A 155 5.63 1.28 8.10
C LEU A 155 5.06 2.49 8.83
N THR A 156 4.05 3.13 8.24
CA THR A 156 3.39 4.32 8.79
C THR A 156 1.89 4.10 8.95
N LEU A 157 1.28 4.91 9.82
CA LEU A 157 -0.16 5.10 9.93
C LEU A 157 -0.36 6.60 10.02
N GLU A 158 -1.00 7.16 9.02
CA GLU A 158 -1.20 8.60 8.91
C GLU A 158 -2.65 8.89 8.58
N ARG A 159 -3.15 10.02 9.07
CA ARG A 159 -4.43 10.54 8.62
C ARG A 159 -4.22 11.10 7.21
N ALA A 160 -5.00 10.61 6.25
CA ALA A 160 -4.99 11.09 4.88
C ALA A 160 -5.97 12.27 4.77
N GLY A 161 -5.48 13.45 4.41
CA GLY A 161 -6.29 14.68 4.31
C GLY A 161 -5.53 15.94 4.70
#